data_AF-A0A2H5QS18-F1
#
_entry.id   AF-A0A2H5QS18-F1
#
_cell.length_a   1.000
_cell.length_b   1.000
_cell.length_c   1.000
_cell.angle_alpha   90.00
_cell.angle_beta   90.00
_cell.angle_gamma   90.00
#
_symmetry.space_group_name_H-M   'P 1'
#
loop_
_entity.id
_entity.type
_entity.pdbx_description
1 polymer ?
#
loop_
_entity_poly.entity_id
_entity_poly.type
_entity_poly.pdbx_seq_one_letter_code
_entity_poly.pdbx_strand_id
1 'polypeptide(L)'
;MLNLHLNFFNDSILPYLNTLTSLTTLNLRSNSIEGSRTKQGLVNLRYLQVLDLSWNDNITSGSLTRLGLANLTNLKKLDLAGCGITTIQGTRQQVTTQIPCDIIMALIFTYV
;
A
#
# COMPACT_ATOMS: atom_id res chain seq x y z
N MET A 1 -3.43 9.05 -13.91
CA MET A 1 -4.34 8.35 -12.97
C MET A 1 -4.73 7.02 -13.59
N LEU A 2 -4.68 5.94 -12.82
CA LEU A 2 -5.13 4.61 -13.24
C LEU A 2 -6.11 4.07 -12.19
N ASN A 3 -7.30 3.66 -12.63
CA ASN A 3 -8.33 3.13 -11.75
C ASN A 3 -8.67 1.68 -12.13
N LEU A 4 -8.42 0.76 -11.21
CA LEU A 4 -8.65 -0.68 -11.35
C LEU A 4 -9.51 -1.23 -10.20
N HIS A 5 -10.27 -0.38 -9.52
CA HIS A 5 -11.12 -0.81 -8.41
C HIS A 5 -12.17 -1.85 -8.84
N LEU A 6 -12.63 -2.67 -7.87
CA LEU A 6 -13.68 -3.68 -8.07
C LEU A 6 -13.34 -4.69 -9.18
N ASN A 7 -12.15 -5.29 -9.08
CA ASN A 7 -11.71 -6.35 -9.97
C ASN A 7 -11.20 -7.55 -9.15
N PHE A 8 -10.70 -8.57 -9.82
CA PHE A 8 -10.09 -9.76 -9.20
C PHE A 8 -8.57 -9.79 -9.36
N PHE A 9 -7.93 -8.61 -9.50
CA PHE A 9 -6.47 -8.57 -9.63
C PHE A 9 -5.80 -9.01 -8.34
N ASN A 10 -4.74 -9.80 -8.47
CA ASN A 10 -3.86 -10.19 -7.38
C ASN A 10 -2.44 -9.67 -7.63
N ASP A 11 -1.50 -10.04 -6.78
CA ASP A 11 -0.10 -9.58 -6.84
C ASP A 11 0.59 -9.77 -8.21
N SER A 12 0.08 -10.63 -9.09
CA SER A 12 0.60 -10.79 -10.47
C SER A 12 0.51 -9.53 -11.32
N ILE A 13 -0.37 -8.57 -10.99
CA ILE A 13 -0.47 -7.31 -11.73
C ILE A 13 0.67 -6.33 -11.37
N LEU A 14 1.26 -6.46 -10.18
CA LEU A 14 2.19 -5.48 -9.63
C LEU A 14 3.42 -5.21 -10.53
N PRO A 15 4.07 -6.22 -11.16
CA PRO A 15 5.19 -5.97 -12.06
C PRO A 15 4.83 -5.06 -13.24
N TYR A 16 3.61 -5.20 -13.78
CA TYR A 16 3.13 -4.37 -14.89
C TYR A 16 2.83 -2.94 -14.43
N LEU A 17 2.17 -2.78 -13.28
CA LEU A 17 1.92 -1.47 -12.69
C LEU A 17 3.23 -0.74 -12.38
N ASN A 18 4.24 -1.48 -11.91
CA ASN A 18 5.55 -0.94 -11.57
C ASN A 18 6.34 -0.39 -12.79
N THR A 19 5.87 -0.63 -14.02
CA THR A 19 6.43 -0.01 -15.25
C THR A 19 5.86 1.37 -15.53
N LEU A 20 4.72 1.73 -14.93
CA LEU A 20 4.00 2.98 -15.19
C LEU A 20 4.54 4.11 -14.29
N THR A 21 5.84 4.38 -14.39
CA THR A 21 6.60 5.22 -13.45
C THR A 21 6.10 6.65 -13.32
N SER A 22 5.40 7.19 -14.33
CA SER A 22 4.79 8.53 -14.30
C SER A 22 3.42 8.59 -13.60
N LEU A 23 2.91 7.48 -13.05
CA LEU A 23 1.63 7.49 -12.36
C LEU A 23 1.66 8.36 -11.11
N THR A 24 0.64 9.22 -10.97
CA THR A 24 0.40 10.06 -9.79
C THR A 24 -0.73 9.55 -8.91
N THR A 25 -1.62 8.72 -9.45
CA THR A 25 -2.77 8.13 -8.73
C THR A 25 -3.02 6.73 -9.23
N LEU A 26 -3.12 5.78 -8.29
CA LEU A 26 -3.42 4.38 -8.54
C LEU A 26 -4.50 3.92 -7.57
N ASN A 27 -5.61 3.41 -8.10
CA ASN A 27 -6.69 2.84 -7.31
C ASN A 27 -6.77 1.33 -7.57
N LEU A 28 -6.49 0.55 -6.53
CA LEU A 28 -6.57 -0.91 -6.47
C LEU A 28 -7.60 -1.39 -5.43
N ARG A 29 -8.50 -0.50 -5.01
CA ARG A 29 -9.55 -0.82 -4.03
C ARG A 29 -10.35 -2.04 -4.43
N SER A 30 -10.73 -2.87 -3.46
CA SER A 30 -11.60 -4.03 -3.67
C SER A 30 -11.07 -4.95 -4.78
N ASN A 31 -9.88 -5.47 -4.54
CA ASN A 31 -9.21 -6.49 -5.38
C ASN A 31 -8.77 -7.66 -4.49
N SER A 32 -7.91 -8.54 -5.01
CA SER A 32 -7.30 -9.66 -4.29
C SER A 32 -5.79 -9.47 -4.10
N ILE A 33 -5.34 -8.22 -3.87
CA ILE A 33 -3.94 -7.92 -3.57
C ILE A 33 -3.59 -8.45 -2.19
N GLU A 34 -2.47 -9.17 -2.07
CA GLU A 34 -1.93 -9.65 -0.81
C GLU A 34 -0.70 -8.84 -0.39
N GLY A 35 0.01 -8.25 -1.35
CA GLY A 35 1.22 -7.47 -1.15
C GLY A 35 2.42 -8.28 -0.66
N SER A 36 2.39 -9.61 -0.81
CA SER A 36 3.36 -10.52 -0.22
C SER A 36 4.11 -11.39 -1.23
N ARG A 37 3.56 -11.54 -2.44
CA ARG A 37 4.01 -12.55 -3.42
C ARG A 37 5.02 -12.04 -4.42
N THR A 38 5.21 -10.71 -4.53
CA THR A 38 6.21 -10.12 -5.43
C THR A 38 7.36 -9.49 -4.65
N LYS A 39 8.59 -9.62 -5.19
CA LYS A 39 9.80 -9.07 -4.55
C LYS A 39 9.91 -7.55 -4.64
N GLN A 40 9.21 -6.92 -5.60
CA GLN A 40 9.39 -5.51 -5.94
C GLN A 40 8.18 -4.63 -5.66
N GLY A 41 6.98 -5.19 -5.42
CA GLY A 41 5.79 -4.39 -5.13
C GLY A 41 5.60 -3.22 -6.11
N LEU A 42 5.57 -1.99 -5.58
CA LEU A 42 5.36 -0.75 -6.32
C LEU A 42 6.57 0.21 -6.28
N VAL A 43 7.78 -0.28 -5.98
CA VAL A 43 8.96 0.55 -5.66
C VAL A 43 9.38 1.58 -6.72
N ASN A 44 8.98 1.42 -7.98
CA ASN A 44 9.35 2.33 -9.06
C ASN A 44 8.34 3.48 -9.26
N LEU A 45 7.19 3.44 -8.60
CA LEU A 45 6.16 4.47 -8.70
C LEU A 45 6.49 5.71 -7.86
N ARG A 46 7.70 6.26 -8.05
CA ARG A 46 8.23 7.35 -7.21
C ARG A 46 7.45 8.65 -7.32
N TYR A 47 6.69 8.86 -8.39
CA TYR A 47 5.81 10.03 -8.59
C TYR A 47 4.38 9.82 -8.06
N LEU A 48 4.08 8.64 -7.51
CA LEU A 48 2.75 8.33 -7.01
C LEU A 48 2.43 9.19 -5.78
N GLN A 49 1.30 9.88 -5.84
CA GLN A 49 0.81 10.75 -4.78
C GLN A 49 -0.39 10.16 -4.03
N VAL A 50 -1.19 9.34 -4.71
CA VAL A 50 -2.38 8.70 -4.13
C VAL A 50 -2.37 7.22 -4.46
N LEU A 51 -2.44 6.39 -3.42
CA LEU A 51 -2.58 4.94 -3.52
C LEU A 51 -3.78 4.49 -2.68
N ASP A 52 -4.77 3.88 -3.33
CA ASP A 52 -5.90 3.24 -2.65
C ASP A 52 -5.75 1.72 -2.76
N LEU A 53 -5.53 1.07 -1.62
CA LEU A 53 -5.45 -0.38 -1.45
C LEU A 53 -6.59 -0.90 -0.57
N SER A 54 -7.57 -0.06 -0.24
CA SER A 54 -8.66 -0.43 0.66
C SER A 54 -9.43 -1.65 0.18
N TRP A 55 -10.02 -2.42 1.11
CA TRP A 55 -10.79 -3.63 0.81
C TRP A 55 -9.99 -4.69 0.03
N ASN A 56 -8.69 -4.80 0.33
CA ASN A 56 -7.86 -5.95 -0.04
C ASN A 56 -7.55 -6.72 1.25
N ASP A 57 -8.48 -7.58 1.65
CA ASP A 57 -8.55 -8.17 2.99
C ASP A 57 -7.32 -9.00 3.37
N ASN A 58 -6.56 -9.48 2.39
CA ASN A 58 -5.34 -10.26 2.59
C ASN A 58 -4.05 -9.43 2.76
N ILE A 59 -4.13 -8.09 2.68
CA ILE A 59 -2.98 -7.22 3.00
C ILE A 59 -2.79 -7.20 4.51
N THR A 60 -1.66 -7.73 4.96
CA THR A 60 -1.25 -7.77 6.37
C THR A 60 -0.17 -6.72 6.67
N SER A 61 0.15 -6.50 7.96
CA SER A 61 1.30 -5.65 8.35
C SER A 61 2.62 -6.10 7.72
N GLY A 62 2.84 -7.42 7.61
CA GLY A 62 4.02 -8.00 6.94
C GLY A 62 4.04 -7.82 5.41
N SER A 63 2.90 -7.52 4.79
CA SER A 63 2.80 -7.21 3.36
C SER A 63 3.28 -5.79 3.04
N LEU A 64 3.08 -4.83 3.95
CA LEU A 64 3.40 -3.41 3.71
C LEU A 64 4.89 -3.18 3.43
N THR A 65 5.77 -3.90 4.11
CA THR A 65 7.22 -3.82 3.88
C THR A 65 7.62 -4.35 2.51
N ARG A 66 6.90 -5.38 2.00
CA ARG A 66 7.15 -5.98 0.68
C ARG A 66 6.53 -5.21 -0.48
N LEU A 67 5.49 -4.42 -0.23
CA LEU A 67 4.90 -3.51 -1.21
C LEU A 67 5.82 -2.36 -1.62
N GLY A 68 6.90 -2.11 -0.87
CA GLY A 68 7.87 -1.08 -1.21
C GLY A 68 7.34 0.34 -0.99
N LEU A 69 6.40 0.52 -0.06
CA LEU A 69 5.76 1.81 0.21
C LEU A 69 6.77 2.88 0.63
N ALA A 70 7.87 2.47 1.28
CA ALA A 70 9.00 3.33 1.66
C ALA A 70 9.65 4.05 0.46
N ASN A 71 9.56 3.48 -0.75
CA ASN A 71 10.12 4.05 -1.97
C ASN A 71 9.18 5.07 -2.64
N LEU A 72 7.93 5.17 -2.18
CA LEU A 72 6.92 6.09 -2.71
C LEU A 72 7.08 7.48 -2.06
N THR A 73 8.21 8.13 -2.28
CA THR A 73 8.60 9.36 -1.58
C THR A 73 7.70 10.57 -1.85
N ASN A 74 6.86 10.53 -2.89
CA ASN A 74 5.86 11.56 -3.19
C ASN A 74 4.45 11.21 -2.71
N LEU A 75 4.27 10.10 -1.98
CA LEU A 75 2.96 9.64 -1.55
C LEU A 75 2.38 10.59 -0.50
N LYS A 76 1.20 11.13 -0.79
CA LYS A 76 0.46 12.06 0.08
C LYS A 76 -0.75 11.41 0.73
N LYS A 77 -1.33 10.41 0.07
CA LYS A 77 -2.50 9.68 0.54
C LYS A 77 -2.32 8.18 0.31
N LEU A 78 -2.52 7.42 1.38
CA LEU A 78 -2.56 5.98 1.38
C LEU A 78 -3.85 5.54 2.07
N ASP A 79 -4.68 4.75 1.38
CA ASP A 79 -5.88 4.16 1.97
C ASP A 79 -5.69 2.65 2.13
N LEU A 80 -5.86 2.16 3.36
CA LEU A 80 -5.76 0.75 3.76
C LEU A 80 -7.01 0.28 4.52
N ALA A 81 -8.11 1.05 4.46
CA ALA A 81 -9.35 0.68 5.15
C ALA A 81 -9.83 -0.71 4.70
N GLY A 82 -10.30 -1.54 5.62
CA GLY A 82 -10.77 -2.89 5.30
C GLY A 82 -9.67 -3.90 4.94
N CYS A 83 -8.38 -3.54 4.98
CA CYS A 83 -7.30 -4.53 4.87
C CYS A 83 -7.15 -5.37 6.15
N GLY A 84 -6.61 -6.58 6.04
CA GLY A 84 -6.28 -7.48 7.15
C GLY A 84 -5.11 -7.01 8.04
N ILE A 85 -4.90 -5.70 8.15
CA ILE A 85 -3.96 -5.08 9.07
C ILE A 85 -4.63 -5.11 10.44
N THR A 86 -4.67 -6.29 11.06
CA THR A 86 -5.05 -6.42 12.46
C THR A 86 -4.14 -5.49 13.25
N THR A 87 -4.71 -4.54 13.98
CA THR A 87 -4.01 -3.71 14.97
C THR A 87 -3.00 -4.58 15.69
N ILE A 88 -1.72 -4.32 15.45
CA ILE A 88 -0.65 -5.00 16.16
C ILE A 88 -0.95 -4.68 17.64
N GLN A 89 -1.27 -5.69 18.43
CA GLN A 89 -1.30 -5.65 19.91
C GLN A 89 0.12 -5.42 20.48
N GLY A 90 1.00 -4.80 19.70
CA GLY A 90 2.35 -4.39 20.02
C GLY A 90 2.32 -2.87 20.09
N THR A 91 2.64 -2.38 21.28
CA THR A 91 2.86 -0.99 21.67
C THR A 91 3.35 -0.10 20.52
N ARG A 92 3.01 1.20 20.57
CA ARG A 92 3.40 2.28 19.64
C ARG A 92 4.86 2.23 19.12
N GLN A 93 5.76 1.54 19.81
CA GLN A 93 7.16 1.32 19.41
C GLN A 93 7.35 0.35 18.23
N GLN A 94 6.49 -0.64 17.99
CA GLN A 94 6.68 -1.60 16.87
C GLN A 94 6.24 -1.04 15.52
N VAL A 95 5.24 -0.14 15.53
CA VAL A 95 4.81 0.59 14.32
C VAL A 95 5.96 1.47 13.81
N THR A 96 6.71 2.11 14.73
CA THR A 96 7.86 2.97 14.41
C THR A 96 9.12 2.24 13.94
N THR A 97 9.25 0.93 14.16
CA THR A 97 10.44 0.16 13.75
C THR A 97 10.28 -0.57 12.42
N GLN A 98 9.04 -0.87 12.00
CA GLN A 98 8.77 -1.64 10.78
C GLN A 98 8.30 -0.80 9.59
N ILE A 99 7.79 0.40 9.84
CA ILE A 99 7.29 1.32 8.83
C ILE A 99 8.07 2.64 9.00
N PRO A 100 8.69 3.19 7.96
CA PRO A 100 9.33 4.51 8.04
C PRO A 100 8.35 5.53 8.61
N CYS A 101 8.80 6.36 9.56
CA CYS A 101 7.96 7.32 10.28
C CYS A 101 7.11 8.22 9.36
N ASP A 102 7.57 8.47 8.14
CA ASP A 102 6.87 9.27 7.14
C ASP A 102 5.54 8.64 6.66
N ILE A 103 5.44 7.31 6.69
CA ILE A 103 4.23 6.56 6.31
C ILE A 103 3.27 6.39 7.49
N ILE A 104 3.81 6.35 8.72
CA ILE A 104 3.00 6.26 9.94
C ILE A 104 2.09 7.49 10.08
N MET A 105 2.58 8.68 9.69
CA MET A 105 1.76 9.89 9.69
C MET A 105 0.55 9.81 8.77
N ALA A 106 0.64 9.08 7.65
CA ALA A 106 -0.50 8.88 6.75
C ALA A 106 -1.56 7.91 7.33
N LEU A 107 -1.17 7.03 8.25
CA LEU A 107 -2.07 6.06 8.91
C LEU A 107 -2.80 6.65 10.14
N ILE A 108 -2.33 7.78 10.67
CA ILE A 108 -2.96 8.42 11.85
C ILE A 108 -4.21 9.24 11.48
N PHE A 109 -4.44 9.55 10.20
CA PHE A 109 -5.61 10.33 9.77
C PHE A 109 -6.90 9.52 9.52
N THR A 110 -6.89 8.19 9.67
CA THR A 110 -8.11 7.37 9.53
C THR A 110 -8.84 7.08 10.83
N TYR A 111 -8.37 7.62 11.97
CA TYR A 111 -9.08 7.59 13.25
C TYR A 111 -8.99 8.96 13.95
N VAL A 112 -9.74 9.93 13.43
CA VAL A 112 -10.39 10.98 14.22
C VAL A 112 -11.81 11.14 13.73
#